data_AF-A0A6M2D6A4-F1
#
_entry.id   AF-A0A6M2D6A4-F1
#
_cell.length_a   1.000
_cell.length_b   1.000
_cell.length_c   1.000
_cell.angle_alpha   90.00
_cell.angle_beta   90.00
_cell.angle_gamma   90.00
#
_symmetry.space_group_name_H-M   'P 1'
#
loop_
_entity.id
_entity.type
_entity.pdbx_description
1 polymer ?
#
loop_
_entity_poly.entity_id
_entity_poly.type
_entity_poly.pdbx_seq_one_letter_code
_entity_poly.pdbx_strand_id
1 'polypeptide(L)'
;WDQRECLFAFGGSSLPHQLAAMGTSSEDVLLMVSNVRYKKNNGTLYLMAERIAWMLEGKDSFSVSHKYADIKMQKISPDGKAKVQLQVVLHGAEGSATTFHFVNPLGTQAQLEDRNSVKELLQQLLPKFKRTLNSDLEEKNRILQEDPRLFELYRNLVVSRVITPEEFWANHAPKKTGSTQASPSAQPVGVSAAFLVDVQPQTDGTEGLKYNLTADIIDSIFRTYPAVKRKHLENVPERMTESEFWTRFFQSHYFHRDRLHTSTRDLFSDCARSDDKDIQEAISKGFRDPFVDISSFQDIESFNILPASAALSVLGELSPGGALMKNAQQVPLKDTVSLDVQRDLRSIYTAQFELLRHFWTCFPSTSAQLEEKAINMRSTLERFQYAQLQPFRDKLLREHHTPDLASHLDDLLQAAYTKFSSWQSRRLSLGRR
;
A
#
# COMPACT_ATOMS: atom_id res chain seq x y z
N TRP A 1 -56.65 -18.72 -19.00
CA TRP A 1 -56.14 -20.10 -18.88
C TRP A 1 -55.53 -20.16 -17.50
N ASP A 2 -56.39 -20.22 -16.50
CA ASP A 2 -56.98 -21.46 -16.00
C ASP A 2 -55.93 -22.40 -15.42
N GLN A 3 -56.28 -22.91 -14.25
CA GLN A 3 -55.69 -24.01 -13.49
C GLN A 3 -54.50 -23.67 -12.57
N ARG A 4 -54.80 -23.48 -11.27
CA ARG A 4 -55.11 -24.51 -10.24
C ARG A 4 -53.79 -24.92 -9.57
N GLU A 5 -53.67 -25.04 -8.25
CA GLU A 5 -54.61 -24.94 -7.15
C GLU A 5 -53.80 -25.03 -5.86
N CYS A 6 -54.37 -24.47 -4.79
CA CYS A 6 -54.44 -25.07 -3.45
C CYS A 6 -53.14 -25.23 -2.64
N LEU A 7 -53.12 -25.03 -1.33
CA LEU A 7 -54.10 -24.66 -0.29
C LEU A 7 -53.24 -24.19 0.90
N PHE A 8 -53.56 -23.04 1.52
CA PHE A 8 -54.12 -22.92 2.89
C PHE A 8 -53.29 -23.60 4.01
N ALA A 9 -53.06 -23.05 5.19
CA ALA A 9 -53.69 -21.98 5.98
C ALA A 9 -52.79 -21.76 7.21
N PHE A 10 -52.40 -20.54 7.57
CA PHE A 10 -53.10 -19.56 8.43
C PHE A 10 -52.98 -19.76 9.95
N GLY A 11 -52.61 -18.66 10.61
CA GLY A 11 -52.75 -18.37 12.04
C GLY A 11 -51.40 -17.99 12.67
N GLY A 12 -50.97 -16.73 12.75
CA GLY A 12 -51.67 -15.54 13.29
C GLY A 12 -51.54 -15.56 14.82
N SER A 13 -51.03 -14.56 15.54
CA SER A 13 -50.90 -13.13 15.27
C SER A 13 -50.13 -12.41 16.39
N SER A 14 -49.54 -11.26 16.01
CA SER A 14 -49.37 -9.99 16.76
C SER A 14 -48.31 -9.82 17.89
N LEU A 15 -47.27 -9.07 17.50
CA LEU A 15 -46.28 -8.20 18.19
C LEU A 15 -46.90 -7.19 19.22
N PRO A 16 -46.16 -6.33 20.01
CA PRO A 16 -44.83 -5.74 19.73
C PRO A 16 -43.87 -5.32 20.90
N HIS A 17 -42.67 -4.82 20.50
CA HIS A 17 -41.64 -4.01 21.22
C HIS A 17 -40.72 -4.76 22.21
N GLN A 18 -39.39 -4.61 22.22
CA GLN A 18 -38.54 -3.42 22.00
C GLN A 18 -37.07 -3.83 21.72
N LEU A 19 -36.35 -2.97 20.99
CA LEU A 19 -34.93 -3.09 20.56
C LEU A 19 -33.92 -3.22 21.72
N ALA A 20 -32.92 -4.10 21.53
CA ALA A 20 -31.56 -3.89 22.02
C ALA A 20 -30.55 -4.53 21.04
N ALA A 21 -29.71 -3.70 20.45
CA ALA A 21 -28.58 -4.07 19.60
C ALA A 21 -27.36 -4.45 20.44
N MET A 22 -26.59 -5.48 20.07
CA MET A 22 -25.12 -5.67 20.22
C MET A 22 -24.73 -6.89 19.32
N GLY A 23 -23.98 -6.80 18.21
CA GLY A 23 -22.52 -6.59 18.09
C GLY A 23 -21.76 -7.83 18.63
N THR A 24 -20.89 -8.59 17.95
CA THR A 24 -20.03 -8.47 16.75
C THR A 24 -19.36 -9.84 16.46
N SER A 25 -19.16 -10.20 15.19
CA SER A 25 -18.38 -11.35 14.63
C SER A 25 -18.62 -12.77 15.17
N SER A 26 -19.21 -13.64 14.34
CA SER A 26 -19.21 -15.11 14.53
C SER A 26 -17.78 -15.63 14.40
N GLU A 27 -17.05 -15.76 15.51
CA GLU A 27 -15.75 -16.43 15.54
C GLU A 27 -15.96 -17.95 15.54
N ASP A 28 -15.22 -18.67 14.70
CA ASP A 28 -15.26 -20.14 14.65
C ASP A 28 -14.78 -20.73 15.99
N VAL A 29 -15.69 -21.43 16.67
CA VAL A 29 -15.41 -22.15 17.91
C VAL A 29 -14.83 -23.52 17.55
N LEU A 30 -13.57 -23.76 17.94
CA LEU A 30 -12.86 -25.01 17.69
C LEU A 30 -13.16 -26.06 18.76
N LEU A 31 -13.29 -25.64 20.02
CA LEU A 31 -13.61 -26.51 21.14
C LEU A 31 -14.39 -25.75 22.21
N MET A 32 -15.43 -26.38 22.75
CA MET A 32 -16.24 -25.86 23.85
C MET A 32 -16.25 -26.88 24.98
N VAL A 33 -15.87 -26.44 26.19
CA VAL A 33 -15.85 -27.28 27.39
C VAL A 33 -16.69 -26.62 28.48
N SER A 34 -17.79 -27.25 28.86
CA SER A 34 -18.66 -26.81 29.95
C SER A 34 -18.08 -27.21 31.31
N ASN A 35 -18.65 -26.68 32.40
CA ASN A 35 -18.24 -27.00 33.77
C ASN A 35 -16.77 -26.67 34.09
N VAL A 36 -16.30 -25.52 33.59
CA VAL A 36 -14.96 -24.99 33.88
C VAL A 36 -15.08 -23.81 34.84
N ARG A 37 -14.47 -23.93 36.02
CA ARG A 37 -14.39 -22.83 36.99
C ARG A 37 -13.23 -21.90 36.69
N TYR A 38 -13.51 -20.62 36.72
CA TYR A 38 -12.51 -19.57 36.82
C TYR A 38 -12.73 -18.81 38.14
N LYS A 39 -11.69 -18.74 38.98
CA LYS A 39 -11.78 -18.25 40.36
C LYS A 39 -12.86 -19.02 41.16
N LYS A 40 -13.96 -18.37 41.52
CA LYS A 40 -15.09 -18.94 42.29
C LYS A 40 -16.34 -19.18 41.46
N ASN A 41 -16.29 -18.90 40.16
CA ASN A 41 -17.46 -18.91 39.30
C ASN A 41 -17.44 -20.09 38.33
N ASN A 42 -18.60 -20.69 38.08
CA ASN A 42 -18.79 -21.71 37.05
C ASN A 42 -19.04 -21.07 35.69
N GLY A 43 -18.63 -21.76 34.63
CA GLY A 43 -18.78 -21.26 33.28
C GLY A 43 -18.29 -22.24 32.24
N THR A 44 -18.22 -21.76 31.00
CA THR A 44 -17.85 -22.53 29.83
C THR A 44 -16.59 -21.92 29.21
N LEU A 45 -15.61 -22.77 28.91
CA LEU A 45 -14.38 -22.41 28.24
C LEU A 45 -14.53 -22.66 26.74
N TYR A 46 -14.18 -21.66 25.95
CA TYR A 46 -14.21 -21.67 24.49
C TYR A 46 -12.80 -21.49 23.95
N LEU A 47 -12.38 -22.38 23.06
CA LEU A 47 -11.19 -22.22 22.25
C LEU A 47 -11.67 -21.86 20.85
N MET A 48 -11.40 -20.64 20.43
CA MET A 48 -11.76 -20.13 19.11
C MET A 48 -10.53 -20.15 18.20
N ALA A 49 -10.69 -19.72 16.94
CA ALA A 49 -9.60 -19.65 15.97
C ALA A 49 -8.38 -18.79 16.42
N GLU A 50 -8.61 -17.65 17.07
CA GLU A 50 -7.54 -16.69 17.41
C GLU A 50 -7.31 -16.48 18.91
N ARG A 51 -8.22 -16.97 19.75
CA ARG A 51 -8.22 -16.71 21.19
C ARG A 51 -8.86 -17.82 22.01
N ILE A 52 -8.48 -17.87 23.28
CA ILE A 52 -9.18 -18.63 24.33
C ILE A 52 -10.05 -17.67 25.13
N ALA A 53 -11.31 -18.02 25.36
CA ALA A 53 -12.27 -17.20 26.06
C ALA A 53 -13.07 -18.01 27.08
N TRP A 54 -13.43 -17.41 28.21
CA TRP A 54 -14.25 -18.04 29.24
C TRP A 54 -15.50 -17.19 29.51
N MET A 55 -16.64 -17.85 29.51
CA MET A 55 -17.97 -17.26 29.68
C MET A 55 -18.56 -17.70 31.02
N LEU A 56 -19.14 -16.75 31.76
CA LEU A 56 -19.83 -17.03 33.01
C LEU A 56 -21.17 -17.71 32.74
N GLU A 57 -21.53 -18.71 33.54
CA GLU A 57 -22.83 -19.37 33.47
C GLU A 57 -23.97 -18.34 33.68
N GLY A 58 -24.88 -18.24 32.69
CA GLY A 58 -26.00 -17.29 32.72
C GLY A 58 -25.72 -15.88 32.17
N LYS A 59 -24.54 -15.62 31.56
CA LYS A 59 -24.25 -14.36 30.85
C LYS A 59 -23.82 -14.60 29.40
N ASP A 60 -24.31 -13.77 28.48
CA ASP A 60 -23.96 -13.81 27.05
C ASP A 60 -22.68 -13.04 26.69
N SER A 61 -21.74 -12.87 27.64
CA SER A 61 -20.48 -12.15 27.38
C SER A 61 -19.26 -12.89 27.93
N PHE A 62 -18.15 -12.84 27.18
CA PHE A 62 -16.87 -13.39 27.61
C PHE A 62 -16.27 -12.50 28.69
N SER A 63 -16.06 -13.08 29.88
CA SER A 63 -15.50 -12.34 31.02
C SER A 63 -13.98 -12.46 31.11
N VAL A 64 -13.40 -13.47 30.46
CA VAL A 64 -11.96 -13.62 30.28
C VAL A 64 -11.71 -13.95 28.81
N SER A 65 -10.76 -13.26 28.19
CA SER A 65 -10.37 -13.50 26.79
C SER A 65 -8.88 -13.22 26.63
N HIS A 66 -8.14 -14.19 26.07
CA HIS A 66 -6.71 -14.08 25.81
C HIS A 66 -6.43 -14.52 24.36
N LYS A 67 -5.75 -13.67 23.59
CA LYS A 67 -5.28 -14.04 22.25
C LYS A 67 -4.15 -15.06 22.35
N TYR A 68 -4.05 -15.98 21.40
CA TYR A 68 -2.96 -16.97 21.41
C TYR A 68 -1.57 -16.33 21.32
N ALA A 69 -1.47 -15.17 20.66
CA ALA A 69 -0.24 -14.37 20.58
C ALA A 69 0.29 -13.92 21.96
N ASP A 70 -0.59 -13.72 22.94
CA ASP A 70 -0.22 -13.20 24.26
C ASP A 70 0.19 -14.31 25.24
N ILE A 71 -0.01 -15.58 24.85
CA ILE A 71 0.21 -16.75 25.71
C ILE A 71 1.64 -17.25 25.56
N LYS A 72 2.42 -17.11 26.63
CA LYS A 72 3.79 -17.60 26.72
C LYS A 72 3.84 -19.13 26.75
N MET A 73 3.06 -19.71 27.64
CA MET A 73 3.00 -21.17 27.83
C MET A 73 1.75 -21.56 28.62
N GLN A 74 1.40 -22.85 28.51
CA GLN A 74 0.41 -23.47 29.38
C GLN A 74 1.07 -24.42 30.38
N LYS A 75 0.43 -24.60 31.54
CA LYS A 75 0.80 -25.57 32.58
C LYS A 75 -0.45 -26.36 32.97
N ILE A 76 -0.29 -27.65 33.22
CA ILE A 76 -1.38 -28.51 33.70
C ILE A 76 -1.05 -29.03 35.10
N SER A 77 -2.08 -29.32 35.89
CA SER A 77 -1.92 -30.03 37.16
C SER A 77 -1.37 -31.45 36.90
N PRO A 78 -0.38 -31.93 37.68
CA PRO A 78 0.09 -33.32 37.60
C PRO A 78 -1.02 -34.33 37.86
N ASP A 79 -0.90 -35.53 37.28
CA ASP A 79 -1.87 -36.60 37.48
C ASP A 79 -1.84 -37.10 38.94
N GLY A 80 -3.01 -37.31 39.53
CA GLY A 80 -3.17 -37.66 40.95
C GLY A 80 -3.43 -36.48 41.90
N LYS A 81 -3.38 -35.22 41.44
CA LYS A 81 -3.82 -34.06 42.24
C LYS A 81 -5.35 -33.96 42.30
N ALA A 82 -5.89 -33.69 43.49
CA ALA A 82 -7.34 -33.55 43.72
C ALA A 82 -8.02 -32.43 42.92
N LYS A 83 -7.26 -31.47 42.38
CA LYS A 83 -7.78 -30.37 41.55
C LYS A 83 -7.22 -30.49 40.13
N VAL A 84 -8.09 -30.78 39.17
CA VAL A 84 -7.74 -30.80 37.75
C VAL A 84 -7.74 -29.37 37.22
N GLN A 85 -6.56 -28.85 36.85
CA GLN A 85 -6.38 -27.44 36.48
C GLN A 85 -5.48 -27.25 35.26
N LEU A 86 -5.76 -26.20 34.48
CA LEU A 86 -4.92 -25.71 33.39
C LEU A 86 -4.67 -24.22 33.60
N GLN A 87 -3.40 -23.83 33.59
CA GLN A 87 -2.96 -22.45 33.77
C GLN A 87 -2.34 -21.92 32.48
N VAL A 88 -2.82 -20.77 32.02
CA VAL A 88 -2.29 -20.03 30.87
C VAL A 88 -1.44 -18.87 31.40
N VAL A 89 -0.17 -18.82 31.02
CA VAL A 89 0.77 -17.76 31.44
C VAL A 89 0.94 -16.76 30.29
N LEU A 90 0.71 -15.48 30.56
CA LEU A 90 0.82 -14.41 29.56
C LEU A 90 2.23 -13.78 29.51
N HIS A 91 2.51 -13.04 28.43
CA HIS A 91 3.80 -12.34 28.20
C HIS A 91 3.96 -10.99 28.95
N GLY A 92 2.94 -10.49 29.67
CA GLY A 92 2.95 -9.18 30.33
C GLY A 92 3.87 -9.07 31.55
N ALA A 93 4.18 -7.83 31.95
CA ALA A 93 4.92 -7.51 33.18
C ALA A 93 4.17 -8.08 34.41
N GLU A 94 4.90 -8.85 35.22
CA GLU A 94 4.43 -9.62 36.38
C GLU A 94 3.33 -10.67 36.12
N GLY A 95 3.75 -11.88 35.73
CA GLY A 95 3.15 -13.13 36.23
C GLY A 95 1.65 -13.37 36.01
N SER A 96 0.98 -12.59 35.16
CA SER A 96 -0.46 -12.70 34.92
C SER A 96 -0.76 -14.08 34.34
N ALA A 97 -1.29 -14.94 35.20
CA ALA A 97 -1.55 -16.33 34.90
C ALA A 97 -3.00 -16.65 35.23
N THR A 98 -3.73 -17.12 34.24
CA THR A 98 -5.15 -17.44 34.35
C THR A 98 -5.29 -18.93 34.54
N THR A 99 -5.79 -19.35 35.71
CA THR A 99 -5.99 -20.76 36.05
C THR A 99 -7.46 -21.16 35.91
N PHE A 100 -7.70 -22.17 35.09
CA PHE A 100 -8.99 -22.80 34.87
C PHE A 100 -9.05 -24.13 35.62
N HIS A 101 -10.15 -24.39 36.31
CA HIS A 101 -10.37 -25.61 37.08
C HIS A 101 -11.54 -26.41 36.49
N PHE A 102 -11.28 -27.64 36.07
CA PHE A 102 -12.28 -28.51 35.46
C PHE A 102 -13.07 -29.22 36.56
N VAL A 103 -14.40 -29.08 36.56
CA VAL A 103 -15.31 -29.61 37.59
C VAL A 103 -16.47 -30.40 36.99
N ASN A 104 -16.21 -31.12 35.90
CA ASN A 104 -17.19 -31.97 35.23
C ASN A 104 -17.87 -32.95 36.23
N PRO A 105 -19.22 -32.98 36.29
CA PRO A 105 -19.97 -33.81 37.22
C PRO A 105 -19.87 -35.32 36.93
N LEU A 106 -19.42 -35.71 35.74
CA LEU A 106 -19.22 -37.12 35.35
C LEU A 106 -18.01 -37.78 36.05
N GLY A 107 -17.31 -37.05 36.91
CA GLY A 107 -16.22 -37.56 37.76
C GLY A 107 -14.83 -37.10 37.32
N THR A 108 -13.81 -37.54 38.05
CA THR A 108 -12.42 -37.12 37.84
C THR A 108 -11.88 -37.52 36.47
N GLN A 109 -12.34 -38.64 35.92
CA GLN A 109 -11.89 -39.10 34.60
C GLN A 109 -12.32 -38.14 33.48
N ALA A 110 -13.59 -37.72 33.49
CA ALA A 110 -14.11 -36.74 32.52
C ALA A 110 -13.41 -35.37 32.66
N GLN A 111 -13.09 -34.95 33.90
CA GLN A 111 -12.32 -33.73 34.13
C GLN A 111 -10.92 -33.79 33.49
N LEU A 112 -10.27 -34.96 33.55
CA LEU A 112 -8.96 -35.17 32.95
C LEU A 112 -9.05 -35.18 31.41
N GLU A 113 -10.09 -35.79 30.84
CA GLU A 113 -10.35 -35.79 29.39
C GLU A 113 -10.61 -34.38 28.86
N ASP A 114 -11.46 -33.61 29.54
CA ASP A 114 -11.74 -32.20 29.22
C ASP A 114 -10.45 -31.36 29.26
N ARG A 115 -9.66 -31.50 30.34
CA ARG A 115 -8.36 -30.82 30.49
C ARG A 115 -7.41 -31.20 29.35
N ASN A 116 -7.32 -32.49 29.04
CA ASN A 116 -6.38 -33.00 28.04
C ASN A 116 -6.75 -32.54 26.63
N SER A 117 -8.05 -32.52 26.30
CA SER A 117 -8.55 -32.00 25.02
C SER A 117 -8.16 -30.52 24.81
N VAL A 118 -8.35 -29.70 25.84
CA VAL A 118 -7.93 -28.27 25.83
C VAL A 118 -6.41 -28.15 25.72
N LYS A 119 -5.66 -28.95 26.48
CA LYS A 119 -4.19 -28.97 26.47
C LYS A 119 -3.65 -29.31 25.08
N GLU A 120 -4.17 -30.34 24.44
CA GLU A 120 -3.72 -30.81 23.12
C GLU A 120 -4.01 -29.78 22.03
N LEU A 121 -5.21 -29.19 22.04
CA LEU A 121 -5.55 -28.16 21.06
C LEU A 121 -4.65 -26.92 21.21
N LEU A 122 -4.43 -26.46 22.45
CA LEU A 122 -3.49 -25.36 22.72
C LEU A 122 -2.04 -25.72 22.35
N GLN A 123 -1.62 -26.98 22.53
CA GLN A 123 -0.30 -27.46 22.08
C GLN A 123 -0.15 -27.39 20.55
N GLN A 124 -1.22 -27.57 19.79
CA GLN A 124 -1.20 -27.43 18.34
C GLN A 124 -1.26 -25.98 17.87
N LEU A 125 -2.03 -25.13 18.56
CA LEU A 125 -2.26 -23.73 18.18
C LEU A 125 -1.09 -22.82 18.57
N LEU A 126 -0.58 -22.90 19.80
CA LEU A 126 0.47 -21.98 20.29
C LEU A 126 1.74 -21.96 19.41
N PRO A 127 2.28 -23.09 18.92
CA PRO A 127 3.44 -23.07 18.03
C PRO A 127 3.16 -22.41 16.67
N LYS A 128 1.95 -22.58 16.13
CA LYS A 128 1.55 -21.94 14.86
C LYS A 128 1.58 -20.42 15.00
N PHE A 129 0.98 -19.89 16.05
CA PHE A 129 0.98 -18.45 16.34
C PHE A 129 2.37 -17.89 16.71
N LYS A 130 3.24 -18.69 17.37
CA LYS A 130 4.63 -18.29 17.60
C LYS A 130 5.46 -18.22 16.31
N ARG A 131 5.28 -19.16 15.38
CA ARG A 131 5.97 -19.15 14.09
C ARG A 131 5.54 -17.97 13.22
N THR A 132 4.25 -17.64 13.18
CA THR A 132 3.77 -16.48 12.43
C THR A 132 4.30 -15.17 13.00
N LEU A 133 4.31 -15.01 14.33
CA LEU A 133 4.90 -13.83 14.97
C LEU A 133 6.40 -13.68 14.67
N ASN A 134 7.16 -14.77 14.73
CA ASN A 134 8.58 -14.75 14.39
C ASN A 134 8.81 -14.44 12.90
N SER A 135 8.02 -15.04 12.00
CA SER A 135 8.09 -14.77 10.56
C SER A 135 7.77 -13.31 10.22
N ASP A 136 6.78 -12.71 10.89
CA ASP A 136 6.42 -11.30 10.70
C ASP A 136 7.51 -10.35 11.22
N LEU A 137 8.16 -10.69 12.34
CA LEU A 137 9.28 -9.92 12.88
C LEU A 137 10.53 -10.02 12.01
N GLU A 138 10.81 -11.21 11.47
CA GLU A 138 11.91 -11.45 10.53
C GLU A 138 11.70 -10.66 9.23
N GLU A 139 10.48 -10.63 8.69
CA GLU A 139 10.14 -9.85 7.50
C GLU A 139 10.31 -8.34 7.74
N LYS A 140 9.81 -7.83 8.88
CA LYS A 140 10.02 -6.42 9.29
C LYS A 140 11.50 -6.08 9.40
N ASN A 141 12.32 -6.99 9.94
CA ASN A 141 13.76 -6.79 10.05
C ASN A 141 14.44 -6.83 8.68
N ARG A 142 14.00 -7.71 7.77
CA ARG A 142 14.49 -7.76 6.38
C ARG A 142 14.20 -6.46 5.63
N ILE A 143 12.97 -5.94 5.74
CA ILE A 143 12.56 -4.67 5.12
C ILE A 143 13.42 -3.50 5.62
N LEU A 144 13.73 -3.46 6.91
CA LEU A 144 14.61 -2.44 7.48
C LEU A 144 16.07 -2.59 7.00
N GLN A 145 16.53 -3.81 6.69
CA GLN A 145 17.87 -4.03 6.15
C GLN A 145 17.96 -3.67 4.66
N GLU A 146 16.90 -3.93 3.89
CA GLU A 146 16.84 -3.66 2.44
C GLU A 146 16.73 -2.15 2.14
N ASP A 147 16.02 -1.37 2.96
CA ASP A 147 15.87 0.08 2.79
C ASP A 147 16.53 0.87 3.94
N PRO A 148 17.78 1.37 3.73
CA PRO A 148 18.47 2.20 4.71
C PRO A 148 17.72 3.49 5.10
N ARG A 149 16.92 4.06 4.18
CA ARG A 149 16.15 5.29 4.47
C ARG A 149 15.00 4.99 5.42
N LEU A 150 14.32 3.85 5.22
CA LEU A 150 13.25 3.39 6.10
C LEU A 150 13.78 3.05 7.50
N PHE A 151 14.98 2.48 7.59
CA PHE A 151 15.63 2.21 8.87
C PHE A 151 15.96 3.49 9.66
N GLU A 152 16.48 4.51 8.98
CA GLU A 152 16.74 5.81 9.60
C GLU A 152 15.43 6.44 10.13
N LEU A 153 14.35 6.37 9.34
CA LEU A 153 13.03 6.82 9.77
C LEU A 153 12.49 6.04 10.99
N TYR A 154 12.64 4.71 11.00
CA TYR A 154 12.26 3.87 12.14
C TYR A 154 13.01 4.28 13.41
N ARG A 155 14.32 4.52 13.30
CA ARG A 155 15.13 5.01 14.41
C ARG A 155 14.65 6.38 14.91
N ASN A 156 14.37 7.30 14.00
CA ASN A 156 14.00 8.68 14.35
C ASN A 156 12.59 8.82 14.93
N LEU A 157 11.68 7.88 14.65
CA LEU A 157 10.28 7.95 15.09
C LEU A 157 9.95 6.95 16.21
N VAL A 158 10.43 5.70 16.11
CA VAL A 158 10.09 4.63 17.05
C VAL A 158 11.07 4.59 18.22
N VAL A 159 12.38 4.66 17.95
CA VAL A 159 13.41 4.62 19.02
C VAL A 159 13.38 5.89 19.86
N SER A 160 13.09 7.03 19.23
CA SER A 160 12.85 8.33 19.90
C SER A 160 11.53 8.39 20.68
N ARG A 161 10.69 7.33 20.61
CA ARG A 161 9.38 7.21 21.27
C ARG A 161 8.35 8.26 20.84
N VAL A 162 8.47 8.79 19.63
CA VAL A 162 7.47 9.70 19.05
C VAL A 162 6.19 8.94 18.68
N ILE A 163 6.35 7.73 18.11
CA ILE A 163 5.26 6.78 17.79
C ILE A 163 5.60 5.36 18.26
N THR A 164 4.59 4.49 18.34
CA THR A 164 4.82 3.07 18.66
C THR A 164 5.30 2.26 17.45
N PRO A 165 5.97 1.12 17.65
CA PRO A 165 6.33 0.22 16.56
C PRO A 165 5.11 -0.24 15.75
N GLU A 166 3.98 -0.47 16.41
CA GLU A 166 2.73 -0.90 15.79
C GLU A 166 2.17 0.19 14.87
N GLU A 167 2.18 1.45 15.33
CA GLU A 167 1.75 2.62 14.54
C GLU A 167 2.65 2.84 13.32
N PHE A 168 3.96 2.66 13.47
CA PHE A 168 4.91 2.76 12.35
C PHE A 168 4.59 1.71 11.28
N TRP A 169 4.51 0.43 11.67
CA TRP A 169 4.27 -0.65 10.72
C TRP A 169 2.85 -0.66 10.16
N ALA A 170 1.85 -0.11 10.86
CA ALA A 170 0.51 0.06 10.30
C ALA A 170 0.51 0.98 9.06
N ASN A 171 1.44 1.92 8.97
CA ASN A 171 1.55 2.88 7.88
C ASN A 171 2.66 2.54 6.86
N HIS A 172 3.72 1.85 7.30
CA HIS A 172 4.89 1.48 6.48
C HIS A 172 4.97 0.01 6.11
N ALA A 173 4.09 -0.86 6.62
CA ALA A 173 4.02 -2.22 6.11
C ALA A 173 3.79 -2.14 4.59
N PRO A 174 4.55 -2.92 3.79
CA PRO A 174 4.18 -3.09 2.40
C PRO A 174 2.73 -3.53 2.44
N LYS A 175 1.82 -2.70 1.92
CA LYS A 175 0.48 -3.15 1.62
C LYS A 175 0.74 -4.42 0.85
N LYS A 176 0.34 -5.58 1.39
CA LYS A 176 0.25 -6.80 0.60
C LYS A 176 -0.76 -6.44 -0.48
N THR A 177 -0.28 -5.82 -1.55
CA THR A 177 -0.99 -5.67 -2.78
C THR A 177 -1.16 -7.11 -3.19
N GLY A 178 -2.32 -7.67 -2.83
CA GLY A 178 -2.84 -8.82 -3.54
C GLY A 178 -2.62 -8.50 -5.01
N SER A 179 -1.92 -9.42 -5.66
CA SER A 179 -1.40 -9.37 -7.01
C SER A 179 -2.49 -9.25 -8.10
N THR A 180 -3.45 -8.35 -7.92
CA THR A 180 -4.66 -8.27 -8.78
C THR A 180 -5.35 -6.92 -8.79
N GLN A 181 -4.63 -5.80 -8.58
CA GLN A 181 -5.14 -4.49 -9.00
C GLN A 181 -4.08 -3.76 -9.81
N ALA A 182 -4.11 -4.02 -11.12
CA ALA A 182 -3.54 -3.14 -12.11
C ALA A 182 -4.10 -1.72 -11.86
N SER A 183 -3.23 -0.79 -11.51
CA SER A 183 -3.56 0.62 -11.62
C SER A 183 -3.93 0.91 -13.09
N PRO A 184 -5.07 1.57 -13.38
CA PRO A 184 -5.45 1.90 -14.75
C PRO A 184 -4.53 2.93 -15.43
N SER A 185 -3.46 3.36 -14.75
CA SER A 185 -2.50 4.38 -15.20
C SER A 185 -1.09 3.84 -15.49
N ALA A 186 -0.85 2.52 -15.37
CA ALA A 186 0.41 1.96 -15.85
C ALA A 186 0.38 1.96 -17.38
N GLN A 187 1.04 2.94 -18.00
CA GLN A 187 1.23 2.94 -19.45
C GLN A 187 1.84 1.59 -19.85
N PRO A 188 1.24 0.87 -20.82
CA PRO A 188 1.79 -0.40 -21.27
C PRO A 188 3.19 -0.14 -21.80
N VAL A 189 4.14 -1.02 -21.44
CA VAL A 189 5.52 -0.96 -21.93
C VAL A 189 5.47 -0.91 -23.47
N GLY A 190 6.10 0.12 -24.04
CA GLY A 190 6.16 0.32 -25.48
C GLY A 190 6.94 -0.80 -26.17
N VAL A 191 6.59 -1.09 -27.43
CA VAL A 191 7.31 -2.08 -28.23
C VAL A 191 8.58 -1.42 -28.78
N SER A 192 9.75 -1.99 -28.48
CA SER A 192 11.04 -1.50 -29.00
C SER A 192 11.11 -1.72 -30.51
N ALA A 193 11.48 -0.69 -31.29
CA ALA A 193 11.57 -0.78 -32.75
C ALA A 193 12.58 -1.85 -33.27
N ALA A 194 13.50 -2.32 -32.42
CA ALA A 194 14.50 -3.31 -32.80
C ALA A 194 13.94 -4.74 -32.97
N PHE A 195 12.75 -5.04 -32.43
CA PHE A 195 12.26 -6.42 -32.34
C PHE A 195 12.06 -7.11 -33.71
N LEU A 196 11.76 -6.36 -34.77
CA LEU A 196 11.58 -6.91 -36.13
C LEU A 196 12.92 -7.16 -36.84
N VAL A 197 14.01 -6.55 -36.38
CA VAL A 197 15.36 -6.70 -36.98
C VAL A 197 15.99 -8.04 -36.58
N ASP A 198 15.68 -8.52 -35.39
CA ASP A 198 16.20 -9.78 -34.85
C ASP A 198 15.49 -11.02 -35.43
N VAL A 199 14.34 -10.84 -36.08
CA VAL A 199 13.60 -11.93 -36.76
C VAL A 199 14.20 -12.18 -38.15
N GLN A 200 15.34 -12.85 -38.19
CA GLN A 200 16.02 -13.22 -39.44
C GLN A 200 15.66 -14.65 -39.88
N PRO A 201 15.54 -14.91 -41.20
CA PRO A 201 15.30 -16.25 -41.69
C PRO A 201 16.53 -17.15 -41.46
N GLN A 202 16.34 -18.29 -40.81
CA GLN A 202 17.36 -19.33 -40.74
C GLN A 202 17.29 -20.22 -41.99
N THR A 203 18.41 -20.35 -42.71
CA THR A 203 18.56 -21.27 -43.84
C THR A 203 19.05 -22.62 -43.34
N ASP A 204 18.14 -23.57 -43.20
CA ASP A 204 18.47 -24.99 -43.03
C ASP A 204 18.72 -25.53 -44.45
N GLY A 205 19.87 -26.15 -44.73
CA GLY A 205 20.46 -26.36 -46.07
C GLY A 205 19.69 -27.19 -47.11
N THR A 206 18.37 -27.31 -47.00
CA THR A 206 17.44 -27.95 -47.93
C THR A 206 16.17 -27.11 -48.05
N GLU A 207 16.06 -26.36 -49.14
CA GLU A 207 14.86 -25.67 -49.69
C GLU A 207 13.75 -25.20 -48.70
N GLY A 208 14.10 -24.47 -47.64
CA GLY A 208 13.09 -23.78 -46.81
C GLY A 208 13.64 -22.72 -45.87
N LEU A 209 13.03 -21.52 -45.87
CA LEU A 209 13.24 -20.51 -44.84
C LEU A 209 12.44 -20.87 -43.58
N LYS A 210 13.08 -20.98 -42.42
CA LYS A 210 12.41 -21.16 -41.12
C LYS A 210 12.55 -19.91 -40.26
N TYR A 211 11.47 -19.51 -39.59
CA TYR A 211 11.43 -18.40 -38.64
C TYR A 211 11.19 -18.95 -37.23
N ASN A 212 12.00 -18.54 -36.25
CA ASN A 212 11.78 -18.87 -34.85
C ASN A 212 10.97 -17.75 -34.19
N LEU A 213 9.70 -18.02 -33.88
CA LEU A 213 8.76 -17.04 -33.34
C LEU A 213 8.36 -17.44 -31.92
N THR A 214 8.79 -16.66 -30.93
CA THR A 214 8.29 -16.77 -29.56
C THR A 214 6.97 -16.00 -29.39
N ALA A 215 6.17 -16.38 -28.39
CA ALA A 215 4.89 -15.73 -28.09
C ALA A 215 5.04 -14.21 -27.86
N ASP A 216 6.15 -13.78 -27.25
CA ASP A 216 6.43 -12.37 -27.00
C ASP A 216 6.71 -11.58 -28.30
N ILE A 217 7.35 -12.22 -29.29
CA ILE A 217 7.56 -11.64 -30.61
C ILE A 217 6.21 -11.50 -31.33
N ILE A 218 5.37 -12.53 -31.26
CA ILE A 218 4.02 -12.51 -31.86
C ILE A 218 3.16 -11.40 -31.24
N ASP A 219 3.15 -11.25 -29.91
CA ASP A 219 2.40 -10.17 -29.25
C ASP A 219 2.95 -8.79 -29.64
N SER A 220 4.27 -8.68 -29.79
CA SER A 220 4.92 -7.46 -30.29
C SER A 220 4.49 -7.14 -31.73
N ILE A 221 4.44 -8.13 -32.62
CA ILE A 221 3.94 -7.95 -34.01
C ILE A 221 2.49 -7.48 -34.00
N PHE A 222 1.64 -8.06 -33.16
CA PHE A 222 0.21 -7.69 -33.09
C PHE A 222 -0.01 -6.28 -32.53
N ARG A 223 0.84 -5.81 -31.62
CA ARG A 223 0.80 -4.44 -31.10
C ARG A 223 1.27 -3.43 -32.14
N THR A 224 2.30 -3.78 -32.92
CA THR A 224 2.84 -2.91 -33.97
C THR A 224 1.98 -2.90 -35.23
N TYR A 225 1.39 -4.04 -35.61
CA TYR A 225 0.55 -4.19 -36.81
C TYR A 225 -0.82 -4.80 -36.46
N PRO A 226 -1.78 -3.97 -35.99
CA PRO A 226 -3.12 -4.45 -35.61
C PRO A 226 -3.88 -5.12 -36.76
N ALA A 227 -3.59 -4.74 -38.01
CA ALA A 227 -4.19 -5.36 -39.19
C ALA A 227 -3.80 -6.84 -39.36
N VAL A 228 -2.61 -7.23 -38.92
CA VAL A 228 -2.12 -8.62 -38.94
C VAL A 228 -2.84 -9.45 -37.90
N LYS A 229 -3.04 -8.89 -36.69
CA LYS A 229 -3.80 -9.54 -35.60
C LYS A 229 -5.21 -9.92 -36.04
N ARG A 230 -5.89 -9.01 -36.74
CA ARG A 230 -7.25 -9.24 -37.25
C ARG A 230 -7.28 -10.39 -38.25
N LYS A 231 -6.36 -10.39 -39.22
CA LYS A 231 -6.27 -11.47 -40.22
C LYS A 231 -5.87 -12.81 -39.63
N HIS A 232 -5.07 -12.81 -38.57
CA HIS A 232 -4.74 -14.03 -37.84
C HIS A 232 -6.00 -14.63 -37.21
N LEU A 233 -6.81 -13.83 -36.51
CA LEU A 233 -8.07 -14.28 -35.89
C LEU A 233 -9.11 -14.78 -36.90
N GLU A 234 -9.14 -14.21 -38.10
CA GLU A 234 -10.12 -14.58 -39.14
C GLU A 234 -9.72 -15.82 -39.96
N ASN A 235 -8.42 -16.11 -40.10
CA ASN A 235 -7.94 -17.16 -41.01
C ASN A 235 -7.27 -18.34 -40.30
N VAL A 236 -6.85 -18.19 -39.04
CA VAL A 236 -6.23 -19.27 -38.24
C VAL A 236 -7.18 -19.63 -37.09
N PRO A 237 -7.51 -20.92 -36.87
CA PRO A 237 -7.02 -22.13 -37.56
C PRO A 237 -7.89 -22.59 -38.74
N GLU A 238 -9.04 -21.95 -39.00
CA GLU A 238 -10.07 -22.51 -39.89
C GLU A 238 -9.69 -22.52 -41.38
N ARG A 239 -8.85 -21.59 -41.85
CA ARG A 239 -8.45 -21.48 -43.27
C ARG A 239 -6.99 -21.84 -43.54
N MET A 240 -6.10 -21.63 -42.57
CA MET A 240 -4.68 -21.99 -42.67
C MET A 240 -4.07 -22.23 -41.28
N THR A 241 -2.94 -22.92 -41.26
CA THR A 241 -2.18 -23.15 -40.03
C THR A 241 -1.38 -21.92 -39.63
N GLU A 242 -1.04 -21.79 -38.34
CA GLU A 242 -0.23 -20.69 -37.82
C GLU A 242 1.15 -20.60 -38.51
N SER A 243 1.78 -21.76 -38.77
CA SER A 243 3.06 -21.82 -39.50
C SER A 243 2.96 -21.30 -40.93
N GLU A 244 1.88 -21.63 -41.64
CA GLU A 244 1.64 -21.15 -43.00
C GLU A 244 1.30 -19.65 -43.02
N PHE A 245 0.52 -19.17 -42.04
CA PHE A 245 0.18 -17.77 -41.88
C PHE A 245 1.43 -16.90 -41.67
N TRP A 246 2.29 -17.27 -40.73
CA TRP A 246 3.52 -16.52 -40.46
C TRP A 246 4.50 -16.57 -41.61
N THR A 247 4.62 -17.72 -42.28
CA THR A 247 5.45 -17.85 -43.49
C THR A 247 4.99 -16.89 -44.58
N ARG A 248 3.68 -16.78 -44.83
CA ARG A 248 3.12 -15.81 -45.78
C ARG A 248 3.28 -14.37 -45.30
N PHE A 249 3.15 -14.10 -44.00
CA PHE A 249 3.35 -12.76 -43.43
C PHE A 249 4.78 -12.25 -43.64
N PHE A 250 5.81 -13.04 -43.31
CA PHE A 250 7.20 -12.63 -43.50
C PHE A 250 7.59 -12.55 -44.98
N GLN A 251 6.98 -13.34 -45.85
CA GLN A 251 7.18 -13.24 -47.31
C GLN A 251 6.38 -12.11 -47.95
N SER A 252 5.39 -11.55 -47.25
CA SER A 252 4.49 -10.55 -47.80
C SER A 252 5.19 -9.22 -48.09
N HIS A 253 4.64 -8.50 -49.06
CA HIS A 253 5.02 -7.10 -49.33
C HIS A 253 4.78 -6.19 -48.12
N TYR A 254 3.85 -6.55 -47.24
CA TYR A 254 3.52 -5.75 -46.07
C TYR A 254 4.66 -5.70 -45.05
N PHE A 255 5.43 -6.80 -44.90
CA PHE A 255 6.63 -6.82 -44.06
C PHE A 255 7.86 -6.22 -44.79
N HIS A 256 8.00 -6.47 -46.09
CA HIS A 256 9.10 -5.95 -46.92
C HIS A 256 8.68 -4.73 -47.76
N ARG A 257 8.13 -3.70 -47.12
CA ARG A 257 7.48 -2.55 -47.80
C ARG A 257 8.37 -1.81 -48.83
N ASP A 258 9.70 -1.93 -48.71
CA ASP A 258 10.69 -1.33 -49.61
C ASP A 258 11.15 -2.22 -50.79
N ARG A 259 10.71 -3.49 -50.87
CA ARG A 259 11.03 -4.38 -52.00
C ARG A 259 9.94 -4.35 -53.07
N LEU A 260 10.22 -3.68 -54.18
CA LEU A 260 9.32 -3.41 -55.31
C LEU A 260 8.82 -4.62 -56.13
N HIS A 261 9.04 -5.87 -55.71
CA HIS A 261 8.58 -7.04 -56.46
C HIS A 261 8.08 -8.16 -55.53
N THR A 262 6.84 -8.03 -55.04
CA THR A 262 6.00 -9.16 -54.63
C THR A 262 4.65 -9.03 -55.32
N SER A 263 4.12 -10.15 -55.83
CA SER A 263 2.89 -10.23 -56.62
C SER A 263 1.72 -9.46 -55.99
N THR A 264 1.05 -8.65 -56.79
CA THR A 264 -0.01 -7.67 -56.42
C THR A 264 -1.35 -8.26 -55.93
N ARG A 265 -1.42 -9.57 -55.61
CA ARG A 265 -2.60 -10.25 -55.01
C ARG A 265 -2.21 -11.11 -53.80
N ASP A 266 -1.39 -10.57 -52.90
CA ASP A 266 -1.08 -11.24 -51.64
C ASP A 266 -2.14 -10.94 -50.56
N LEU A 267 -2.35 -11.90 -49.65
CA LEU A 267 -3.32 -11.87 -48.55
C LEU A 267 -3.15 -10.63 -47.68
N PHE A 268 -1.98 -10.00 -47.61
CA PHE A 268 -1.71 -8.82 -46.77
C PHE A 268 -1.74 -7.48 -47.53
N SER A 269 -2.02 -7.48 -48.84
CA SER A 269 -2.08 -6.24 -49.65
C SER A 269 -3.16 -5.24 -49.21
N ASP A 270 -4.29 -5.74 -48.69
CA ASP A 270 -5.32 -4.88 -48.10
C ASP A 270 -4.88 -4.22 -46.78
N CYS A 271 -3.97 -4.86 -46.03
CA CYS A 271 -3.44 -4.29 -44.80
C CYS A 271 -2.54 -3.09 -45.11
N ALA A 272 -1.69 -3.20 -46.14
CA ALA A 272 -0.85 -2.09 -46.61
C ALA A 272 -1.70 -0.87 -47.00
N ARG A 273 -2.76 -1.09 -47.79
CA ARG A 273 -3.67 -0.04 -48.23
C ARG A 273 -4.45 0.61 -47.10
N SER A 274 -4.83 -0.16 -46.07
CA SER A 274 -5.54 0.37 -44.92
C SER A 274 -4.63 1.26 -44.08
N ASP A 275 -3.42 0.78 -43.77
CA ASP A 275 -2.46 1.54 -42.97
C ASP A 275 -2.02 2.84 -43.67
N ASP A 276 -1.80 2.80 -44.99
CA ASP A 276 -1.47 4.01 -45.75
C ASP A 276 -2.61 5.04 -45.72
N LYS A 277 -3.87 4.59 -45.73
CA LYS A 277 -5.03 5.47 -45.56
C LYS A 277 -5.10 6.06 -44.15
N ASP A 278 -4.88 5.25 -43.12
CA ASP A 278 -4.89 5.70 -41.73
C ASP A 278 -3.76 6.72 -41.48
N ILE A 279 -2.59 6.51 -42.07
CA ILE A 279 -1.46 7.45 -42.04
C ILE A 279 -1.83 8.75 -42.77
N GLN A 280 -2.41 8.68 -43.98
CA GLN A 280 -2.86 9.88 -44.69
C GLN A 280 -3.98 10.62 -43.93
N GLU A 281 -4.87 9.91 -43.26
CA GLU A 281 -5.90 10.49 -42.42
C GLU A 281 -5.28 11.19 -41.20
N ALA A 282 -4.27 10.60 -40.56
CA ALA A 282 -3.54 11.22 -39.46
C ALA A 282 -2.76 12.48 -39.92
N ILE A 283 -2.12 12.42 -41.10
CA ILE A 283 -1.42 13.57 -41.69
C ILE A 283 -2.41 14.69 -42.04
N SER A 284 -3.55 14.36 -42.66
CA SER A 284 -4.56 15.35 -43.05
C SER A 284 -5.31 15.96 -41.88
N LYS A 285 -5.52 15.21 -40.79
CA LYS A 285 -6.03 15.75 -39.52
C LYS A 285 -5.07 16.77 -38.90
N GLY A 286 -3.78 16.66 -39.19
CA GLY A 286 -2.72 17.55 -38.72
C GLY A 286 -2.48 17.44 -37.22
N PHE A 287 -1.24 17.68 -36.80
CA PHE A 287 -0.90 17.85 -35.38
C PHE A 287 -0.98 19.35 -35.06
N ARG A 288 -1.97 19.78 -34.27
CA ARG A 288 -1.97 21.12 -33.68
C ARG A 288 -1.23 21.08 -32.35
N ASP A 289 0.07 20.84 -32.42
CA ASP A 289 0.96 21.07 -31.28
C ASP A 289 1.70 22.39 -31.49
N PRO A 290 1.37 23.45 -30.71
CA PRO A 290 2.06 24.73 -30.78
C PRO A 290 3.58 24.65 -30.60
N PHE A 291 4.10 23.57 -30.01
CA PHE A 291 5.54 23.36 -29.81
C PHE A 291 6.26 22.68 -30.98
N VAL A 292 5.51 22.20 -31.99
CA VAL A 292 6.05 21.53 -33.19
C VAL A 292 5.83 22.37 -34.46
N ASP A 293 5.12 23.49 -34.34
CA ASP A 293 4.87 24.43 -35.44
C ASP A 293 6.03 25.42 -35.64
N ILE A 294 7.08 24.94 -36.31
CA ILE A 294 8.26 25.72 -36.74
C ILE A 294 7.92 26.81 -37.77
N SER A 295 6.70 26.90 -38.29
CA SER A 295 6.30 28.00 -39.19
C SER A 295 6.04 29.32 -38.47
N SER A 296 5.84 29.27 -37.15
CA SER A 296 5.63 30.44 -36.29
C SER A 296 6.94 31.11 -35.82
N PHE A 297 8.08 30.43 -35.95
CA PHE A 297 9.41 30.94 -35.61
C PHE A 297 10.04 31.73 -36.77
N GLN A 298 9.29 32.65 -37.37
CA GLN A 298 9.91 33.64 -38.25
C GLN A 298 10.56 34.69 -37.35
N ASP A 299 11.90 34.80 -37.40
CA ASP A 299 12.64 35.89 -36.78
C ASP A 299 12.17 37.20 -37.42
N ILE A 300 11.16 37.83 -36.81
CA ILE A 300 10.83 39.21 -37.10
C ILE A 300 12.01 40.00 -36.57
N GLU A 301 12.89 40.48 -37.47
CA GLU A 301 13.88 41.54 -37.19
C GLU A 301 13.12 42.80 -36.77
N SER A 302 12.56 42.76 -35.57
CA SER A 302 11.88 43.85 -34.93
C SER A 302 12.95 44.57 -34.13
N PHE A 303 13.29 45.76 -34.59
CA PHE A 303 14.15 46.74 -33.93
C PHE A 303 13.59 47.24 -32.57
N ASN A 304 12.90 46.39 -31.80
CA ASN A 304 12.59 46.61 -30.40
C ASN A 304 13.81 46.25 -29.55
N ILE A 305 14.89 46.98 -29.76
CA ILE A 305 16.05 46.94 -28.88
C ILE A 305 15.61 47.66 -27.59
N LEU A 306 15.82 46.96 -26.46
CA LEU A 306 15.53 47.44 -25.11
C LEU A 306 15.91 48.92 -24.94
N PRO A 307 15.03 49.77 -24.39
CA PRO A 307 15.36 51.16 -24.13
C PRO A 307 16.52 51.24 -23.13
N ALA A 308 17.47 52.16 -23.38
CA ALA A 308 18.69 52.28 -22.57
C ALA A 308 18.41 52.47 -21.06
N SER A 309 17.28 53.11 -20.71
CA SER A 309 16.83 53.26 -19.32
C SER A 309 16.46 51.92 -18.67
N ALA A 310 15.83 51.01 -19.40
CA ALA A 310 15.55 49.66 -18.90
C ALA A 310 16.85 48.86 -18.73
N ALA A 311 17.79 48.97 -19.67
CA ALA A 311 19.10 48.34 -19.55
C ALA A 311 19.88 48.87 -18.33
N LEU A 312 19.88 50.18 -18.10
CA LEU A 312 20.50 50.82 -16.93
C LEU A 312 19.84 50.41 -15.60
N SER A 313 18.52 50.30 -15.56
CA SER A 313 17.79 49.81 -14.38
C SER A 313 18.21 48.37 -14.05
N VAL A 314 18.27 47.51 -15.07
CA VAL A 314 18.70 46.11 -14.91
C VAL A 314 20.16 46.04 -14.46
N LEU A 315 21.05 46.90 -14.99
CA LEU A 315 22.44 46.99 -14.51
C LEU A 315 22.53 47.44 -13.05
N GLY A 316 21.65 48.34 -12.61
CA GLY A 316 21.55 48.74 -11.20
C GLY A 316 21.05 47.62 -10.28
N GLU A 317 20.08 46.82 -10.76
CA GLU A 317 19.58 45.65 -10.02
C GLU A 317 20.60 44.51 -9.94
N LEU A 318 21.42 44.34 -10.98
CA LEU A 318 22.49 43.34 -11.08
C LEU A 318 23.84 43.81 -10.51
N SER A 319 23.96 45.06 -10.06
CA SER A 319 25.16 45.54 -9.37
C SER A 319 25.22 44.98 -7.94
N PRO A 320 26.41 44.77 -7.35
CA PRO A 320 26.53 44.32 -5.96
C PRO A 320 25.79 45.25 -4.98
N GLY A 321 24.80 44.71 -4.25
CA GLY A 321 23.90 45.49 -3.39
C GLY A 321 22.58 45.94 -4.05
N GLY A 322 22.43 45.73 -5.36
CA GLY A 322 21.19 45.89 -6.11
C GLY A 322 20.13 44.85 -5.74
N ALA A 323 18.88 45.08 -6.15
CA ALA A 323 17.74 44.27 -5.74
C ALA A 323 17.88 42.77 -6.04
N LEU A 324 18.56 42.41 -7.13
CA LEU A 324 18.74 41.02 -7.58
C LEU A 324 20.03 40.38 -7.04
N MET A 325 21.01 41.18 -6.61
CA MET A 325 22.30 40.69 -6.10
C MET A 325 22.41 40.69 -4.56
N LYS A 326 21.28 40.80 -3.85
CA LYS A 326 21.24 40.76 -2.37
C LYS A 326 21.85 39.48 -1.77
N ASN A 327 21.90 38.39 -2.55
CA ASN A 327 22.40 37.09 -2.10
C ASN A 327 23.77 36.72 -2.70
N ALA A 328 24.44 37.62 -3.44
CA ALA A 328 25.72 37.33 -4.08
C ALA A 328 26.86 37.04 -3.08
N GLN A 329 26.67 37.38 -1.81
CA GLN A 329 27.61 37.11 -0.71
C GLN A 329 27.14 36.04 0.28
N GLN A 330 26.02 35.35 0.03
CA GLN A 330 25.67 34.21 0.86
C GLN A 330 26.69 33.10 0.59
N VAL A 331 27.64 32.91 1.51
CA VAL A 331 28.47 31.71 1.55
C VAL A 331 27.49 30.53 1.52
N PRO A 332 27.61 29.59 0.55
CA PRO A 332 26.68 28.49 0.46
C PRO A 332 26.57 27.80 1.82
N LEU A 333 25.35 27.60 2.35
CA LEU A 333 25.15 26.96 3.67
C LEU A 333 25.85 25.60 3.79
N LYS A 334 26.02 24.91 2.65
CA LYS A 334 26.77 23.65 2.55
C LYS A 334 28.25 23.76 2.96
N ASP A 335 28.83 24.96 2.84
CA ASP A 335 30.24 25.24 3.09
C ASP A 335 30.47 25.89 4.47
N THR A 336 29.40 26.29 5.17
CA THR A 336 29.45 26.91 6.52
C THR A 336 28.95 25.99 7.65
N VAL A 337 28.12 24.99 7.32
CA VAL A 337 27.52 24.07 8.30
C VAL A 337 28.22 22.71 8.25
N SER A 338 28.61 22.18 9.41
CA SER A 338 29.23 20.85 9.52
C SER A 338 28.38 19.75 8.88
N LEU A 339 29.03 18.76 8.26
CA LEU A 339 28.37 17.59 7.67
C LEU A 339 27.47 16.85 8.66
N ASP A 340 27.85 16.85 9.95
CA ASP A 340 27.05 16.23 11.00
C ASP A 340 25.71 16.95 11.21
N VAL A 341 25.73 18.29 11.24
CA VAL A 341 24.52 19.11 11.38
C VAL A 341 23.64 18.99 10.13
N GLN A 342 24.24 18.90 8.94
CA GLN A 342 23.48 18.67 7.70
C GLN A 342 22.78 17.30 7.70
N ARG A 343 23.45 16.25 8.22
CA ARG A 343 22.86 14.92 8.36
C ARG A 343 21.71 14.92 9.36
N ASP A 344 21.92 15.52 10.53
CA ASP A 344 20.89 15.64 11.56
C ASP A 344 19.68 16.43 11.04
N LEU A 345 19.91 17.53 10.33
CA LEU A 345 18.86 18.32 9.71
C LEU A 345 18.05 17.51 8.69
N ARG A 346 18.71 16.79 7.78
CA ARG A 346 18.06 15.91 6.80
C ARG A 346 17.20 14.84 7.48
N SER A 347 17.76 14.20 8.50
CA SER A 347 17.10 13.19 9.31
C SER A 347 15.82 13.74 9.96
N ILE A 348 15.90 14.91 10.61
CA ILE A 348 14.73 15.59 11.22
C ILE A 348 13.69 15.97 10.18
N TYR A 349 14.10 16.50 9.02
CA TYR A 349 13.18 16.81 7.92
C TYR A 349 12.43 15.57 7.45
N THR A 350 13.14 14.46 7.17
CA THR A 350 12.48 13.24 6.69
C THR A 350 11.44 12.72 7.70
N ALA A 351 11.77 12.73 8.98
CA ALA A 351 10.86 12.33 10.05
C ALA A 351 9.66 13.28 10.17
N GLN A 352 9.89 14.60 10.17
CA GLN A 352 8.83 15.59 10.27
C GLN A 352 7.89 15.55 9.06
N PHE A 353 8.43 15.45 7.84
CA PHE A 353 7.64 15.38 6.62
C PHE A 353 6.76 14.14 6.60
N GLU A 354 7.22 12.99 7.08
CA GLU A 354 6.38 11.80 7.12
C GLU A 354 5.22 11.97 8.12
N LEU A 355 5.48 12.52 9.29
CA LEU A 355 4.43 12.84 10.27
C LEU A 355 3.43 13.86 9.70
N LEU A 356 3.93 14.91 9.04
CA LEU A 356 3.08 15.92 8.40
C LEU A 356 2.25 15.30 7.27
N ARG A 357 2.85 14.43 6.44
CA ARG A 357 2.13 13.70 5.38
C ARG A 357 0.96 12.92 5.97
N HIS A 358 1.18 12.17 7.05
CA HIS A 358 0.11 11.45 7.74
C HIS A 358 -0.95 12.39 8.33
N PHE A 359 -0.53 13.51 8.93
CA PHE A 359 -1.45 14.51 9.44
C PHE A 359 -2.35 15.08 8.32
N TRP A 360 -1.76 15.49 7.20
CA TRP A 360 -2.51 16.07 6.08
C TRP A 360 -3.42 15.06 5.39
N THR A 361 -3.05 13.77 5.35
CA THR A 361 -3.94 12.70 4.82
C THR A 361 -5.21 12.48 5.65
N CYS A 362 -5.26 13.01 6.88
CA CYS A 362 -6.48 12.98 7.69
C CYS A 362 -7.52 14.01 7.24
N PHE A 363 -7.17 14.91 6.31
CA PHE A 363 -8.04 15.95 5.79
C PHE A 363 -8.35 15.70 4.29
N PRO A 364 -9.64 15.76 3.88
CA PRO A 364 -10.83 16.06 4.69
C PRO A 364 -11.21 14.91 5.63
N SER A 365 -11.60 15.25 6.88
CA SER A 365 -11.98 14.29 7.91
C SER A 365 -13.42 13.79 7.66
N THR A 366 -13.59 12.91 6.67
CA THR A 366 -14.89 12.41 6.22
C THR A 366 -15.47 11.28 7.08
N SER A 367 -14.65 10.69 7.96
CA SER A 367 -15.05 9.57 8.84
C SER A 367 -14.58 9.80 10.27
N ALA A 368 -15.31 9.23 11.23
CA ALA A 368 -14.96 9.30 12.66
C ALA A 368 -13.55 8.75 12.95
N GLN A 369 -13.10 7.76 12.18
CA GLN A 369 -11.75 7.19 12.26
C GLN A 369 -10.68 8.21 11.86
N LEU A 370 -10.92 9.01 10.81
CA LEU A 370 -10.00 10.07 10.39
C LEU A 370 -9.98 11.23 11.40
N GLU A 371 -11.10 11.50 12.07
CA GLU A 371 -11.15 12.51 13.14
C GLU A 371 -10.30 12.09 14.35
N GLU A 372 -10.45 10.85 14.81
CA GLU A 372 -9.62 10.29 15.90
C GLU A 372 -8.15 10.29 15.50
N LYS A 373 -7.84 9.85 14.27
CA LYS A 373 -6.48 9.88 13.72
C LYS A 373 -5.90 11.29 13.69
N ALA A 374 -6.67 12.31 13.31
CA ALA A 374 -6.20 13.71 13.31
C ALA A 374 -5.83 14.20 14.72
N ILE A 375 -6.60 13.84 15.74
CA ILE A 375 -6.32 14.18 17.15
C ILE A 375 -5.05 13.48 17.64
N ASN A 376 -4.91 12.18 17.34
CA ASN A 376 -3.73 11.42 17.69
C ASN A 376 -2.48 11.99 17.00
N MET A 377 -2.58 12.32 15.71
CA MET A 377 -1.50 12.95 14.94
C MET A 377 -1.07 14.30 15.50
N ARG A 378 -2.00 15.13 15.98
CA ARG A 378 -1.65 16.39 16.67
C ARG A 378 -0.76 16.13 17.89
N SER A 379 -1.14 15.17 18.72
CA SER A 379 -0.37 14.79 19.91
C SER A 379 1.00 14.23 19.53
N THR A 380 1.09 13.45 18.44
CA THR A 380 2.34 12.93 17.91
C THR A 380 3.27 14.04 17.42
N LEU A 381 2.74 15.06 16.71
CA LEU A 381 3.54 16.20 16.27
C LEU A 381 4.10 17.01 17.45
N GLU A 382 3.35 17.16 18.54
CA GLU A 382 3.84 17.82 19.76
C GLU A 382 4.96 17.02 20.44
N ARG A 383 4.81 15.69 20.53
CA ARG A 383 5.87 14.81 21.02
C ARG A 383 7.13 14.89 20.15
N PHE A 384 6.97 14.93 18.83
CA PHE A 384 8.09 15.09 17.90
C PHE A 384 8.82 16.43 18.12
N GLN A 385 8.07 17.51 18.27
CA GLN A 385 8.62 18.84 18.53
C GLN A 385 9.51 18.82 19.79
N TYR A 386 9.06 18.19 20.88
CA TYR A 386 9.82 18.11 22.12
C TYR A 386 10.98 17.11 22.05
N ALA A 387 10.77 15.93 21.45
CA ALA A 387 11.74 14.83 21.49
C ALA A 387 12.88 14.94 20.47
N GLN A 388 12.68 15.68 19.38
CA GLN A 388 13.66 15.78 18.28
C GLN A 388 14.01 17.23 17.93
N LEU A 389 12.99 18.10 17.75
CA LEU A 389 13.24 19.47 17.27
C LEU A 389 13.87 20.38 18.35
N GLN A 390 13.41 20.29 19.60
CA GLN A 390 13.98 21.05 20.72
C GLN A 390 15.47 20.70 20.98
N PRO A 391 15.87 19.42 21.13
CA PRO A 391 17.28 19.05 21.28
C PRO A 391 18.17 19.52 20.13
N PHE A 392 17.64 19.50 18.89
CA PHE A 392 18.36 19.98 17.73
C PHE A 392 18.58 21.50 17.78
N ARG A 393 17.57 22.27 18.22
CA ARG A 393 17.71 23.72 18.44
C ARG A 393 18.75 24.03 19.53
N ASP A 394 18.72 23.30 20.64
CA ASP A 394 19.70 23.46 21.72
C ASP A 394 21.13 23.18 21.23
N LYS A 395 21.28 22.17 20.35
CA LYS A 395 22.55 21.86 19.69
C LYS A 395 23.01 23.00 18.79
N LEU A 396 22.14 23.55 17.95
CA LEU A 396 22.45 24.68 17.07
C LEU A 396 22.89 25.93 17.86
N LEU A 397 22.23 26.20 18.99
CA LEU A 397 22.59 27.31 19.89
C LEU A 397 23.95 27.10 20.55
N ARG A 398 24.25 25.86 20.99
CA ARG A 398 25.55 25.51 21.59
C ARG A 398 26.70 25.61 20.60
N GLU A 399 26.47 25.26 19.35
CA GLU A 399 27.48 25.27 18.29
C GLU A 399 27.57 26.63 17.55
N HIS A 400 26.87 27.67 18.03
CA HIS A 400 26.83 29.02 17.45
C HIS A 400 26.45 29.05 15.95
N HIS A 401 25.65 28.09 15.50
CA HIS A 401 25.12 28.08 14.14
C HIS A 401 23.98 29.09 13.97
N THR A 402 23.67 29.45 12.72
CA THR A 402 22.61 30.41 12.42
C THR A 402 21.27 29.92 12.98
N PRO A 403 20.58 30.71 13.83
CA PRO A 403 19.33 30.28 14.48
C PRO A 403 18.19 30.04 13.47
N ASP A 404 18.33 30.55 12.26
CA ASP A 404 17.36 30.40 11.17
C ASP A 404 17.37 29.01 10.50
N LEU A 405 18.30 28.12 10.85
CA LEU A 405 18.37 26.79 10.21
C LEU A 405 17.17 25.89 10.54
N ALA A 406 16.53 26.11 11.70
CA ALA A 406 15.37 25.36 12.16
C ALA A 406 14.03 26.10 11.95
N SER A 407 14.04 27.36 11.48
CA SER A 407 12.83 28.19 11.38
C SER A 407 11.78 27.57 10.46
N HIS A 408 12.21 27.06 9.31
CA HIS A 408 11.31 26.40 8.36
C HIS A 408 10.65 25.13 8.94
N LEU A 409 11.36 24.33 9.76
CA LEU A 409 10.77 23.19 10.46
C LEU A 409 9.69 23.63 11.46
N ASP A 410 9.90 24.78 12.11
CA ASP A 410 8.92 25.37 13.02
C ASP A 410 7.70 25.91 12.25
N ASP A 411 7.89 26.54 11.08
CA ASP A 411 6.80 27.05 10.24
C ASP A 411 5.88 25.94 9.73
N LEU A 412 6.47 24.81 9.30
CA LEU A 412 5.71 23.60 8.93
C LEU A 412 4.89 23.06 10.12
N LEU A 413 5.50 23.07 11.31
CA LEU A 413 4.90 22.98 12.65
C LEU A 413 3.59 23.76 12.77
N GLN A 414 3.76 25.07 12.71
CA GLN A 414 2.71 26.05 12.96
C GLN A 414 1.59 25.97 11.92
N ALA A 415 1.89 25.67 10.66
CA ALA A 415 0.88 25.48 9.63
C ALA A 415 -0.07 24.31 9.95
N ALA A 416 0.50 23.14 10.35
CA ALA A 416 -0.30 21.99 10.76
C ALA A 416 -1.13 22.31 12.01
N TYR A 417 -0.53 23.02 12.97
CA TYR A 417 -1.18 23.41 14.21
C TYR A 417 -2.36 24.36 13.99
N THR A 418 -2.16 25.39 13.16
CA THR A 418 -3.20 26.34 12.78
C THR A 418 -4.36 25.67 12.05
N LYS A 419 -4.07 24.70 11.17
CA LYS A 419 -5.09 23.91 10.49
C LYS A 419 -5.92 23.10 11.48
N PHE A 420 -5.27 22.41 12.42
CA PHE A 420 -5.95 21.59 13.42
C PHE A 420 -6.84 22.43 14.33
N SER A 421 -6.34 23.56 14.85
CA SER A 421 -7.13 24.48 15.69
C SER A 421 -8.36 25.01 14.93
N SER A 422 -8.18 25.42 13.68
CA SER A 422 -9.29 25.90 12.84
C SER A 422 -10.36 24.82 12.62
N TRP A 423 -9.94 23.58 12.40
CA TRP A 423 -10.84 22.43 12.26
C TRP A 423 -11.57 22.12 13.58
N GLN A 424 -10.86 22.10 14.70
CA GLN A 424 -11.42 21.83 16.03
C GLN A 424 -12.46 22.89 16.43
N SER A 425 -12.19 24.17 16.18
CA SER A 425 -13.17 25.25 16.43
C SER A 425 -14.44 25.09 15.59
N ARG A 426 -14.31 24.73 14.31
CA ARG A 426 -15.47 24.48 13.43
C ARG A 426 -16.29 23.29 13.92
N ARG A 427 -15.64 22.20 14.31
CA ARG A 427 -16.31 21.01 14.87
C ARG A 427 -17.09 21.34 16.14
N LEU A 428 -16.50 22.09 17.07
CA LEU A 428 -17.17 22.54 18.29
C LEU A 428 -18.37 23.46 18.02
N SER A 429 -18.31 24.27 16.96
CA SER A 429 -19.45 25.11 16.54
C SER A 429 -20.59 24.31 15.90
N LEU A 430 -20.28 23.20 15.21
CA LEU A 430 -21.27 22.33 14.56
C LEU A 430 -21.95 21.38 15.56
N GLY A 431 -21.23 20.93 16.59
CA GLY A 431 -21.78 20.08 17.67
C GLY A 431 -22.62 20.82 18.73
N ARG A 432 -22.80 22.14 18.60
CA ARG A 432 -23.65 22.98 19.48
C ARG A 432 -25.01 23.35 18.84
N ARG A 433 -25.40 22.70 17.75
CA ARG A 433 -26.75 22.84 17.15
C ARG A 433 -27.59 21.60 17.36
#